data_AF-A0A818F061-F1
#
_entry.id   AF-A0A818F061-F1
#
_cell.length_a   1.000
_cell.length_b   1.000
_cell.length_c   1.000
_cell.angle_alpha   90.00
_cell.angle_beta   90.00
_cell.angle_gamma   90.00
#
_symmetry.space_group_name_H-M   'P 1'
#
loop_
_entity.id
_entity.type
_entity.pdbx_description
1 polymer ?
#
loop_
_entity_poly.entity_id
_entity_poly.type
_entity_poly.pdbx_seq_one_letter_code
_entity_poly.pdbx_strand_id
1 'polypeptide(L)' 'MEGGIHVGNKTDLEFYTVEVGDTTFRILRRYVNLRPIGSGAQGFVCAALDLITQTNVAIKKLSIICTSRTN' A
#
# COMPACT_ATOMS: atom_id res chain seq x y z
N MET A 1 32.34 4.95 -22.15
CA MET A 1 32.20 4.55 -20.73
C MET A 1 30.85 5.09 -20.30
N GLU A 2 29.81 4.34 -20.66
CA GLU A 2 28.92 3.61 -19.73
C GLU A 2 28.16 4.57 -18.80
N GLY A 3 26.84 4.66 -18.80
CA GLY A 3 25.80 3.95 -19.52
C GLY A 3 24.52 4.77 -19.40
N GLY A 4 23.67 4.72 -20.43
CA GLY A 4 22.35 5.34 -20.37
C GLY A 4 21.59 4.75 -19.18
N ILE A 5 21.21 5.60 -18.23
CA ILE A 5 20.36 5.22 -17.11
C ILE A 5 19.05 4.74 -17.73
N HIS A 6 18.87 3.43 -17.74
CA HIS A 6 17.62 2.75 -17.98
C HIS A 6 16.60 3.36 -17.03
N VAL A 7 15.76 4.25 -17.57
CA VAL A 7 14.63 4.86 -16.86
C VAL A 7 13.65 3.74 -16.55
N GLY A 8 13.91 3.04 -15.44
CA GLY A 8 12.85 2.38 -14.70
C GLY A 8 11.79 3.44 -14.46
N ASN A 9 10.56 3.17 -14.91
CA ASN A 9 9.41 4.08 -14.83
C ASN A 9 9.47 4.90 -13.53
N LYS A 10 9.45 6.24 -13.63
CA LYS A 10 9.51 7.20 -12.48
C LYS A 10 8.65 6.80 -11.29
N THR A 11 7.59 6.04 -11.54
CA THR A 11 6.67 5.48 -10.56
C THR A 11 7.36 4.52 -9.57
N ASP A 12 8.32 3.69 -9.97
CA ASP A 12 8.86 2.63 -9.10
C ASP A 12 9.68 3.17 -7.92
N LEU A 13 10.28 4.36 -8.06
CA LEU A 13 10.96 5.07 -6.96
C LEU A 13 9.98 5.69 -5.95
N GLU A 14 8.74 5.94 -6.35
CA GLU A 14 7.72 6.60 -5.53
C GLU A 14 6.98 5.63 -4.62
N PHE A 15 6.99 4.34 -4.96
CA PHE A 15 6.40 3.28 -4.15
C PHE A 15 7.46 2.57 -3.32
N TYR A 16 7.03 2.04 -2.18
CA TYR A 16 7.78 1.04 -1.44
C TYR A 16 6.84 -0.08 -1.02
N THR A 17 7.45 -1.22 -0.74
CA THR A 17 6.75 -2.43 -0.34
C THR A 17 6.95 -2.63 1.15
N VAL A 18 5.86 -2.84 1.88
CA VAL A 18 5.88 -3.12 3.32
C VAL A 18 5.04 -4.34 3.62
N GLU A 19 5.56 -5.21 4.48
CA GLU A 19 4.88 -6.41 4.95
C GLU A 19 4.14 -6.09 6.25
N VAL A 20 2.83 -6.31 6.26
CA VAL A 20 1.98 -6.07 7.42
C VAL A 20 1.12 -7.32 7.65
N GLY A 21 1.49 -8.10 8.68
CA GLY A 21 0.91 -9.44 8.88
C GLY A 21 1.21 -10.34 7.69
N ASP A 22 0.20 -11.07 7.21
CA ASP A 22 0.31 -11.96 6.04
C ASP A 22 0.10 -11.25 4.69
N THR A 23 0.06 -9.91 4.67
CA THR A 23 -0.23 -9.14 3.46
C THR A 23 0.86 -8.12 3.13
N THR A 24 1.29 -8.15 1.87
CA THR A 24 2.23 -7.16 1.33
C THR A 24 1.51 -5.95 0.75
N PHE A 25 1.93 -4.75 1.13
CA PHE A 25 1.40 -3.47 0.65
C PHE A 25 2.42 -2.78 -0.22
N ARG A 26 2.04 -2.40 -1.44
CA ARG A 26 2.81 -1.48 -2.28
C ARG A 26 2.17 -0.11 -2.19
N ILE A 27 2.82 0.82 -1.52
CA ILE A 27 2.27 2.14 -1.15
C ILE A 27 3.25 3.26 -1.46
N LEU A 28 2.72 4.48 -1.57
CA LEU A 28 3.54 5.67 -1.81
C LEU A 28 4.42 5.98 -0.59
N ARG A 29 5.68 6.36 -0.83
CA ARG A 29 6.67 6.71 0.22
C ARG A 29 6.25 7.85 1.13
N ARG A 30 5.29 8.69 0.71
CA ARG A 30 4.72 9.75 1.54
C ARG A 30 3.91 9.25 2.73
N TYR A 31 3.41 8.01 2.66
CA TYR A 31 2.66 7.39 3.74
C TYR A 31 3.62 6.63 4.64
N VAL A 32 3.74 7.06 5.89
CA VAL A 32 4.67 6.49 6.88
C VAL A 32 3.94 6.00 8.12
N ASN A 33 4.67 5.34 9.03
CA ASN A 33 4.14 4.80 10.28
C ASN A 33 2.94 3.88 10.05
N LEU A 34 3.05 2.96 9.08
CA LEU A 34 1.98 2.04 8.79
C LEU A 34 1.73 1.14 9.98
N ARG A 35 0.48 1.16 10.44
CA ARG A 35 0.02 0.31 11.52
C ARG A 35 -1.22 -0.46 11.06
N PRO A 36 -1.25 -1.79 11.20
CA PRO A 36 -2.47 -2.55 10.97
C PRO A 36 -3.55 -2.12 11.97
N ILE A 37 -4.73 -1.76 11.48
CA ILE A 37 -5.87 -1.39 12.32
C ILE A 37 -7.06 -2.36 12.20
N GLY A 38 -7.12 -3.18 11.15
CA GLY A 38 -8.10 -4.26 11.08
C GLY A 38 -8.18 -4.96 9.73
N SER A 39 -8.67 -6.19 9.76
CA SER A 39 -9.06 -7.00 8.59
C SER A 39 -10.58 -7.16 8.56
N GLY A 40 -11.19 -7.10 7.38
CA GLY A 40 -12.62 -7.33 7.22
C GLY A 40 -12.95 -8.06 5.93
N ALA A 41 -14.24 -8.26 5.67
CA ALA A 41 -14.76 -9.01 4.52
C ALA A 41 -14.40 -8.42 3.13
N GLN A 42 -13.75 -7.25 3.08
CA GLN A 42 -13.35 -6.60 1.83
C GLN A 42 -11.82 -6.40 1.75
N GLY A 43 -11.06 -6.94 2.71
CA GLY A 43 -9.61 -6.83 2.76
C GLY A 43 -9.08 -6.19 4.05
N PHE A 44 -7.91 -5.56 3.94
CA PHE A 44 -7.10 -5.15 5.09
C PHE A 44 -6.96 -3.63 5.15
N VAL A 45 -6.98 -3.07 6.36
CA VAL A 45 -6.89 -1.64 6.61
C VAL A 45 -5.67 -1.33 7.48
N CYS A 46 -4.87 -0.38 7.03
CA CYS A 46 -3.75 0.19 7.77
C CYS A 46 -3.99 1.67 8.04
N ALA A 47 -3.63 2.14 9.23
CA ALA A 47 -3.44 3.57 9.47
C ALA A 47 -2.05 3.98 8.97
N ALA A 48 -1.92 5.18 8.44
CA ALA A 48 -0.66 5.80 8.06
C ALA A 48 -0.71 7.31 8.33
N LEU A 49 0.45 7.93 8.42
CA LEU A 49 0.60 9.39 8.41
C LEU A 49 0.92 9.84 6.99
N ASP A 50 0.12 10.74 6.42
CA ASP A 50 0.45 11.42 5.18
C ASP A 50 1.40 12.58 5.45
N LEU A 51 2.64 12.49 4.96
CA LEU A 51 3.65 13.52 5.17
C LEU A 51 3.35 14.83 4.43
N ILE A 52 2.51 14.82 3.38
CA ILE A 52 2.19 16.03 2.61
C ILE A 52 1.15 16.87 3.36
N THR A 53 0.05 16.26 3.78
CA THR A 53 -1.01 16.95 4.52
C THR A 53 -0.81 16.97 6.03
N GLN A 54 0.17 16.21 6.55
CA GLN A 54 0.39 16.01 7.98
C GLN A 54 -0.84 15.45 8.71
N THR A 55 -1.61 14.59 8.04
CA THR A 55 -2.85 14.00 8.59
C THR A 55 -2.78 12.49 8.69
N ASN A 56 -3.45 11.94 9.69
CA ASN A 56 -3.65 10.50 9.82
C ASN A 56 -4.71 10.03 8.83
N VAL A 57 -4.33 9.06 7.98
CA VAL A 57 -5.19 8.50 6.95
C VAL A 57 -5.34 6.99 7.14
N ALA A 58 -6.47 6.45 6.68
CA ALA A 58 -6.69 5.02 6.58
C ALA A 58 -6.48 4.56 5.14
N ILE A 59 -5.61 3.57 4.95
CA ILE A 59 -5.33 2.91 3.68
C ILE A 59 -6.03 1.55 3.69
N LYS A 60 -7.05 1.38 2.86
CA LYS A 60 -7.77 0.12 2.70
C LYS A 60 -7.30 -0.60 1.43
N LYS A 61 -6.60 -1.72 1.59
CA LYS A 61 -6.27 -2.62 0.49
C LYS A 61 -7.48 -3.54 0.27
N LEU A 62 -8.14 -3.35 -0.86
CA LEU A 62 -9.24 -4.20 -1.26
C LEU A 62 -8.69 -5.56 -1.69
N SER A 63 -9.19 -6.61 -1.04
CA SER A 63 -8.98 -7.99 -1.47
C SER A 63 -10.33 -8.48 -1.95
N ILE A 64 -10.40 -9.02 -3.17
CA ILE A 64 -11.65 -9.48 -3.82
C ILE A 64 -12.27 -10.73 -3.18
N ILE A 65 -11.94 -11.05 -1.93
CA ILE A 65 -12.48 -12.20 -1.24
C ILE A 65 -13.79 -11.77 -0.58
N CYS A 66 -14.87 -12.02 -1.31
CA CYS A 66 -16.19 -12.48 -0.89
C CYS A 66 -17.19 -12.25 -2.04
N THR A 67 -17.08 -13.02 -3.12
CA THR A 67 -18.26 -13.32 -3.93
C THR A 67 -18.94 -14.51 -3.27
N SER A 68 -19.97 -14.26 -2.47
CA SER A 68 -20.93 -15.30 -2.13
C SER A 68 -21.59 -15.74 -3.44
N ARG A 69 -20.98 -16.71 -4.11
CA ARG A 69 -21.63 -17.46 -5.19
C ARG A 69 -22.67 -18.34 -4.53
N THR A 70 -23.82 -17.76 -4.23
CA THR A 70 -25.01 -18.57 -3.95
C THR A 70 -25.47 -19.15 -5.29
N ASN A 71 -25.67 -20.47 -5.31
CA ASN A 71 -26.11 -21.22 -6.48
C ASN A 71 -27.48 -20.75 -6.98
#